data_AF-A0A4Q7VKK3-F1
#
_entry.id   AF-A0A4Q7VKK3-F1
#
_cell.length_a   1.000
_cell.length_b   1.000
_cell.length_c   1.000
_cell.angle_alpha   90.00
_cell.angle_beta   90.00
_cell.angle_gamma   90.00
#
_symmetry.space_group_name_H-M   'P 1'
#
loop_
_entity.id
_entity.type
_entity.pdbx_description
1 polymer ?
#
loop_
_entity_poly.entity_id
_entity_poly.type
_entity_poly.pdbx_seq_one_letter_code
_entity_poly.pdbx_strand_id
1 'polypeptide(L)'
;MKAELNLQNISKAEELFASNTNFTCTVLPRLRLLHEIKKELKDYHDLAWSFEFDHVNVNQNRIIINYLPSTHSELDLFYEIPLMQKFEFRSFLGNSSVHFIDIYNFLLENKYIREKEFVIHAEYRKIPHFILNLEVKRYHQAILNHYSETMQVVNGQIDIPILEEIKRNLELFNPIFKLIVERFRK
;
A
#
# COMPACT_ATOMS: atom_id res chain seq x y z
N MET A 1 6.24 3.33 -14.90
CA MET A 1 6.81 4.44 -14.10
C MET A 1 6.81 4.03 -12.65
N LYS A 2 7.93 4.20 -11.94
CA LYS A 2 8.02 4.09 -10.48
C LYS A 2 8.55 5.41 -9.94
N ALA A 3 7.89 5.96 -8.93
CA ALA A 3 8.27 7.25 -8.35
C ALA A 3 7.79 7.38 -6.90
N GLU A 4 8.39 8.27 -6.13
CA GLU A 4 7.90 8.61 -4.79
C GLU A 4 6.48 9.20 -4.87
N LEU A 5 5.62 8.86 -3.91
CA LEU A 5 4.26 9.40 -3.81
C LEU A 5 4.31 10.85 -3.29
N ASN A 6 4.48 11.80 -4.20
CA ASN A 6 4.42 13.23 -3.93
C ASN A 6 3.72 13.96 -5.08
N LEU A 7 3.27 15.19 -4.83
CA LEU A 7 2.50 15.96 -5.80
C LEU A 7 3.24 16.15 -7.14
N GLN A 8 4.54 16.45 -7.10
CA GLN A 8 5.35 16.66 -8.30
C GLN A 8 5.38 15.42 -9.20
N ASN A 9 5.59 14.23 -8.62
CA ASN A 9 5.62 12.98 -9.37
C ASN A 9 4.24 12.57 -9.87
N ILE A 10 3.17 12.90 -9.13
CA ILE A 10 1.79 12.69 -9.59
C ILE A 10 1.49 13.58 -10.80
N SER A 11 1.80 14.88 -10.74
CA SER A 11 1.63 15.80 -11.88
C SER A 11 2.42 15.33 -13.10
N LYS A 12 3.66 14.89 -12.90
CA LYS A 12 4.45 14.30 -13.99
C LYS A 12 3.78 13.06 -14.58
N ALA A 13 3.27 12.14 -13.76
CA ALA A 13 2.56 10.96 -14.25
C ALA A 13 1.28 11.35 -15.03
N GLU A 14 0.55 12.36 -14.55
CA GLU A 14 -0.63 12.90 -15.23
C GLU A 14 -0.31 13.44 -16.62
N GLU A 15 0.77 14.21 -16.76
CA GLU A 15 1.23 14.69 -18.07
C GLU A 15 1.64 13.53 -18.99
N LEU A 16 2.42 12.56 -18.48
CA LEU A 16 2.89 11.44 -19.28
C LEU A 16 1.76 10.50 -19.75
N PHE A 17 0.69 10.37 -18.96
CA PHE A 17 -0.36 9.39 -19.21
C PHE A 17 -1.75 10.02 -19.41
N ALA A 18 -1.81 11.30 -19.77
CA ALA A 18 -3.05 12.04 -19.98
C ALA A 18 -4.01 11.39 -20.99
N SER A 19 -3.48 10.71 -22.01
CA SER A 19 -4.28 10.01 -23.02
C SER A 19 -4.76 8.62 -22.58
N ASN A 20 -4.30 8.10 -21.44
CA ASN A 20 -4.67 6.78 -20.95
C ASN A 20 -5.91 6.85 -20.05
N THR A 21 -7.05 6.34 -20.54
CA THR A 21 -8.33 6.35 -19.80
C THR A 21 -8.29 5.59 -18.48
N ASN A 22 -7.55 4.48 -18.39
CA ASN A 22 -7.40 3.76 -17.13
C ASN A 22 -6.63 4.61 -16.11
N PHE A 23 -5.57 5.29 -16.56
CA PHE A 23 -4.82 6.21 -15.71
C PHE A 23 -5.73 7.35 -15.23
N THR A 24 -6.36 8.08 -16.14
CA THR A 24 -7.13 9.28 -15.79
C THR A 24 -8.38 8.99 -14.96
N CYS A 25 -9.13 7.92 -15.27
CA CYS A 25 -10.39 7.64 -14.58
C CYS A 25 -10.25 6.71 -13.37
N THR A 26 -9.17 5.92 -13.28
CA THR A 26 -9.00 4.94 -12.20
C THR A 26 -7.79 5.26 -11.33
N VAL A 27 -6.60 5.33 -11.91
CA VAL A 27 -5.34 5.40 -11.15
C VAL A 27 -5.15 6.78 -10.53
N LEU A 28 -5.28 7.85 -11.32
CA LEU A 28 -4.98 9.22 -10.91
C LEU A 28 -5.83 9.70 -9.72
N PRO A 29 -7.18 9.52 -9.69
CA PRO A 29 -7.97 9.93 -8.54
C PRO A 29 -7.55 9.22 -7.24
N ARG A 30 -7.12 7.96 -7.35
CA ARG A 30 -6.63 7.17 -6.22
C ARG A 30 -5.24 7.58 -5.77
N LEU A 31 -4.34 7.91 -6.71
CA LEU A 31 -3.03 8.47 -6.39
C LEU A 31 -3.17 9.78 -5.59
N ARG A 32 -4.06 10.67 -6.05
CA ARG A 32 -4.34 11.94 -5.36
C ARG A 32 -4.94 11.72 -3.98
N LEU A 33 -5.97 10.87 -3.86
CA LEU A 33 -6.56 10.52 -2.57
C LEU A 33 -5.53 9.91 -1.59
N LEU A 34 -4.75 8.93 -2.04
CA LEU A 34 -3.75 8.26 -1.19
C LEU A 34 -2.59 9.19 -0.83
N HIS A 35 -2.28 10.18 -1.67
CA HIS A 35 -1.34 11.25 -1.32
C HIS A 35 -1.87 12.16 -0.20
N GLU A 36 -3.16 12.53 -0.23
CA GLU A 36 -3.74 13.29 0.88
C GLU A 36 -3.79 12.46 2.17
N ILE A 37 -4.13 11.17 2.08
CA ILE A 37 -4.04 10.24 3.22
C ILE A 37 -2.61 10.16 3.77
N LYS A 38 -1.58 10.06 2.90
CA LYS A 38 -0.18 10.05 3.32
C LYS A 38 0.18 11.27 4.19
N LYS A 39 -0.37 12.45 3.91
CA LYS A 39 -0.10 13.67 4.71
C LYS A 39 -0.63 13.57 6.12
N GLU A 40 -1.79 12.93 6.32
CA GLU A 40 -2.36 12.68 7.63
C GLU A 40 -1.58 11.62 8.43
N LEU A 41 -0.82 10.77 7.75
CA LEU A 41 0.03 9.73 8.35
C LEU A 41 1.49 10.18 8.55
N LYS A 42 1.74 11.49 8.63
CA LYS A 42 3.09 12.07 8.77
C LYS A 42 3.87 11.60 10.01
N ASP A 43 3.17 11.13 11.04
CA ASP A 43 3.78 10.67 12.29
C ASP A 43 4.46 9.28 12.14
N TYR A 44 4.19 8.55 11.07
CA TYR A 44 4.84 7.27 10.74
C TYR A 44 6.12 7.50 9.93
N HIS A 45 7.17 7.96 10.60
CA HIS A 45 8.46 8.31 9.97
C HIS A 45 9.26 7.11 9.43
N ASP A 46 8.87 5.89 9.79
CA ASP A 46 9.48 4.63 9.37
C ASP A 46 8.94 4.11 8.03
N LEU A 47 8.14 4.91 7.31
CA LEU A 47 7.48 4.51 6.06
C LEU A 47 7.91 5.37 4.87
N ALA A 48 8.34 4.72 3.79
CA ALA A 48 8.59 5.36 2.51
C ALA A 48 7.54 4.99 1.47
N TRP A 49 6.81 5.98 0.98
CA TRP A 49 5.69 5.81 0.06
C TRP A 49 6.10 6.08 -1.39
N SER A 50 5.83 5.13 -2.27
CA SER A 50 6.04 5.22 -3.72
C SER A 50 4.83 4.68 -4.48
N PHE A 51 4.75 4.99 -5.77
CA PHE A 51 3.76 4.39 -6.65
C PHE A 51 4.42 3.79 -7.89
N GLU A 52 3.77 2.76 -8.42
CA GLU A 52 4.10 2.12 -9.68
C GLU A 52 2.88 2.19 -10.60
N PHE A 53 3.12 2.60 -11.85
CA PHE A 53 2.13 2.58 -12.91
C PHE A 53 2.71 1.95 -14.17
N ASP A 54 2.03 0.93 -14.69
CA ASP A 54 2.25 0.27 -15.95
C ASP A 54 0.97 0.36 -16.79
N HIS A 55 1.09 0.99 -17.97
CA HIS A 55 -0.02 1.19 -18.89
C HIS A 55 -0.38 -0.08 -19.68
N VAL A 56 0.51 -1.07 -19.71
CA VAL A 56 0.31 -2.38 -20.35
C VAL A 56 -0.25 -3.37 -19.33
N ASN A 57 0.36 -3.41 -18.13
CA ASN A 57 -0.04 -4.33 -17.08
C ASN A 57 -0.74 -3.62 -15.91
N VAL A 58 -2.03 -3.35 -16.08
CA VAL A 58 -2.84 -2.64 -15.07
C VAL A 58 -2.85 -3.29 -13.69
N ASN A 59 -2.56 -4.60 -13.61
CA ASN A 59 -2.49 -5.33 -12.34
C ASN A 59 -1.24 -5.01 -11.52
N GLN A 60 -0.24 -4.37 -12.12
CA GLN A 60 0.96 -3.90 -11.45
C GLN A 60 0.82 -2.46 -10.91
N ASN A 61 -0.31 -1.80 -11.15
CA ASN A 61 -0.55 -0.45 -10.66
C ASN A 61 -0.82 -0.45 -9.16
N ARG A 62 0.03 0.23 -8.39
CA ARG A 62 0.00 0.15 -6.91
C ARG A 62 0.70 1.31 -6.24
N ILE A 63 0.33 1.57 -4.99
CA ILE A 63 1.18 2.22 -4.00
C ILE A 63 2.00 1.14 -3.29
N ILE A 64 3.28 1.43 -3.06
CA ILE A 64 4.17 0.63 -2.22
C ILE A 64 4.59 1.49 -1.03
N ILE A 65 4.47 0.95 0.16
CA ILE A 65 4.88 1.59 1.41
C ILE A 65 5.99 0.73 2.02
N ASN A 66 7.24 1.10 1.77
CA ASN A 66 8.39 0.35 2.30
C ASN A 66 8.59 0.68 3.78
N TYR A 67 8.80 -0.36 4.58
CA TYR A 67 9.19 -0.21 5.98
C TYR A 67 10.70 0.07 6.04
N LEU A 68 11.10 1.31 6.33
CA LEU A 68 12.49 1.75 6.19
C LEU A 68 13.52 0.87 6.92
N PRO A 69 13.27 0.38 8.15
CA PRO A 69 14.20 -0.52 8.83
C PRO A 69 14.51 -1.82 8.08
N SER A 70 13.67 -2.25 7.11
CA SER A 70 13.85 -3.46 6.31
C SER A 70 14.77 -3.27 5.09
N THR A 71 15.03 -2.03 4.67
CA THR A 71 15.89 -1.72 3.49
C THR A 71 17.36 -2.13 3.65
N HIS A 72 17.74 -2.60 4.84
CA HIS A 72 19.08 -3.10 5.17
C HIS A 72 19.11 -4.60 5.48
N SER A 73 17.99 -5.30 5.29
CA SER A 73 17.90 -6.75 5.44
C SER A 73 17.65 -7.42 4.09
N GLU A 74 18.01 -8.69 3.95
CA GLU A 74 17.60 -9.53 2.80
C GLU A 74 16.07 -9.71 2.72
N LEU A 75 15.35 -9.25 3.75
CA LEU A 75 13.90 -9.21 3.85
C LEU A 75 13.35 -7.86 3.37
N ASP A 76 12.61 -7.87 2.27
CA ASP A 76 11.78 -6.73 1.86
C ASP A 76 10.43 -6.78 2.59
N LEU A 77 10.29 -6.00 3.66
CA LEU A 77 9.01 -5.79 4.36
C LEU A 77 8.35 -4.51 3.85
N PHE A 78 7.14 -4.64 3.32
CA PHE A 78 6.41 -3.51 2.76
C PHE A 78 4.90 -3.76 2.75
N TYR A 79 4.15 -2.67 2.62
CA TYR A 79 2.74 -2.71 2.31
C TYR A 79 2.46 -2.38 0.84
N GLU A 80 1.36 -2.89 0.31
CA GLU A 80 0.87 -2.60 -1.04
C GLU A 80 -0.60 -2.15 -0.97
N ILE A 81 -0.93 -1.08 -1.70
CA ILE A 81 -2.32 -0.72 -2.01
C ILE A 81 -2.47 -0.75 -3.53
N PRO A 82 -3.20 -1.73 -4.11
CA PRO A 82 -3.46 -1.76 -5.54
C PRO A 82 -4.27 -0.53 -5.97
N LEU A 83 -3.88 0.07 -7.10
CA LEU A 83 -4.58 1.22 -7.69
C LEU A 83 -5.74 0.74 -8.57
N MET A 84 -6.60 -0.09 -7.98
CA MET A 84 -7.76 -0.72 -8.61
C MET A 84 -9.06 -0.19 -8.00
N GLN A 85 -10.20 -0.63 -8.55
CA GLN A 85 -11.51 -0.17 -8.09
C GLN A 85 -11.79 -0.47 -6.60
N LYS A 86 -11.40 -1.66 -6.14
CA LYS A 86 -11.55 -2.08 -4.74
C LYS A 86 -10.35 -1.62 -3.93
N PHE A 87 -10.62 -1.26 -2.67
CA PHE A 87 -9.55 -0.99 -1.71
C PHE A 87 -9.09 -2.32 -1.11
N GLU A 88 -7.78 -2.54 -1.17
CA GLU A 88 -7.11 -3.62 -0.46
C GLU A 88 -5.82 -3.07 0.13
N PHE A 89 -5.58 -3.38 1.40
CA PHE A 89 -4.32 -3.08 2.06
C PHE A 89 -3.60 -4.37 2.35
N ARG A 90 -2.43 -4.55 1.72
CA ARG A 90 -1.71 -5.82 1.72
C ARG A 90 -0.39 -5.66 2.47
N SER A 91 0.02 -6.69 3.20
CA SER A 91 1.32 -6.73 3.87
C SER A 91 2.16 -7.89 3.35
N PHE A 92 3.39 -7.58 2.96
CA PHE A 92 4.38 -8.51 2.46
C PHE A 92 5.47 -8.69 3.51
N LEU A 93 5.74 -9.95 3.83
CA LEU A 93 6.73 -10.34 4.84
C LEU A 93 8.10 -10.66 4.23
N GLY A 94 8.29 -10.47 2.93
CA GLY A 94 9.56 -10.76 2.28
C GLY A 94 9.46 -10.70 0.76
N ASN A 95 10.61 -10.90 0.11
CA ASN A 95 10.76 -10.91 -1.34
C ASN A 95 10.61 -12.30 -1.98
N SER A 96 10.30 -13.34 -1.19
CA SER A 96 10.11 -14.71 -1.68
C SER A 96 9.05 -15.47 -0.88
N SER A 97 8.45 -16.49 -1.51
CA SER A 97 7.50 -17.36 -0.81
C SER A 97 8.13 -18.11 0.37
N VAL A 98 9.44 -18.41 0.29
CA VAL A 98 10.19 -19.06 1.37
C VAL A 98 10.26 -18.13 2.57
N HIS A 99 10.69 -16.87 2.37
CA HIS A 99 10.73 -15.87 3.44
C HIS A 99 9.36 -15.66 4.08
N PHE A 100 8.29 -15.59 3.26
CA PHE A 100 6.95 -15.47 3.80
C PHE A 100 6.58 -16.65 4.72
N ILE A 101 6.84 -17.90 4.29
CA ILE A 101 6.51 -19.10 5.07
C ILE A 101 7.31 -19.14 6.37
N ASP A 102 8.61 -18.86 6.32
CA ASP A 102 9.48 -18.87 7.50
C ASP A 102 9.02 -17.83 8.53
N ILE A 103 8.73 -16.63 8.07
CA ILE A 103 8.25 -15.55 8.95
C ILE A 103 6.84 -15.85 9.45
N TYR A 104 5.95 -16.37 8.60
CA TYR A 104 4.59 -16.75 9.01
C TYR A 104 4.61 -17.78 10.14
N ASN A 105 5.40 -18.84 9.99
CA ASN A 105 5.56 -19.86 11.02
C ASN A 105 6.14 -19.27 12.31
N PHE A 106 7.16 -18.41 12.21
CA PHE A 106 7.71 -17.68 13.35
C PHE A 106 6.63 -16.86 14.10
N LEU A 107 5.79 -16.13 13.37
CA LEU A 107 4.72 -15.31 13.97
C LEU A 107 3.67 -16.16 14.68
N LEU A 108 3.32 -17.34 14.14
CA LEU A 108 2.39 -18.29 14.76
C LEU A 108 2.98 -18.95 16.02
N GLU A 109 4.20 -19.48 15.93
CA GLU A 109 4.87 -20.18 17.03
C GLU A 109 5.05 -19.28 18.25
N ASN A 110 5.33 -17.99 18.01
CA ASN A 110 5.51 -16.98 19.05
C ASN A 110 4.22 -16.25 19.43
N LYS A 111 3.07 -16.65 18.86
CA LYS A 111 1.74 -16.09 19.14
C LYS A 111 1.63 -14.58 18.90
N TYR A 112 2.41 -14.04 17.96
CA TYR A 112 2.28 -12.65 17.52
C TYR A 112 1.05 -12.46 16.63
N ILE A 113 0.64 -13.53 15.94
CA ILE A 113 -0.64 -13.62 15.22
C ILE A 113 -1.30 -14.96 15.56
N ARG A 114 -2.61 -15.05 15.33
CA ARG A 114 -3.37 -16.30 15.41
C ARG A 114 -3.57 -16.91 14.03
N GLU A 115 -3.79 -18.22 14.01
CA GLU A 115 -4.18 -18.90 12.79
C GLU A 115 -5.48 -18.28 12.25
N LYS A 116 -5.50 -17.97 10.94
CA LYS A 116 -6.64 -17.36 10.22
C LYS A 116 -7.05 -15.97 10.72
N GLU A 117 -6.21 -15.28 11.48
CA GLU A 117 -6.44 -13.88 11.87
C GLU A 117 -6.45 -12.95 10.66
N PHE A 118 -5.58 -13.21 9.69
CA PHE A 118 -5.51 -12.51 8.42
C PHE A 118 -5.76 -13.46 7.26
N VAL A 119 -6.38 -12.95 6.20
CA VAL A 119 -6.53 -13.68 4.94
C VAL A 119 -5.16 -13.71 4.25
N ILE A 120 -4.66 -14.91 3.96
CA ILE A 120 -3.45 -15.10 3.15
C ILE A 120 -3.88 -15.28 1.70
N HIS A 121 -3.29 -14.48 0.82
CA HIS A 121 -3.48 -14.61 -0.61
C HIS A 121 -2.16 -15.03 -1.28
N ALA A 122 -2.21 -16.05 -2.14
CA ALA A 122 -1.08 -16.53 -2.91
C ALA A 122 -1.52 -16.74 -4.38
N GLU A 123 -0.89 -16.01 -5.30
CA GLU A 123 -1.18 -16.09 -6.75
C GLU A 123 0.07 -16.57 -7.51
N TYR A 124 -0.14 -17.15 -8.69
CA TYR A 124 0.95 -17.50 -9.58
C TYR A 124 1.79 -16.26 -9.93
N ARG A 125 3.10 -16.28 -9.64
CA ARG A 125 4.08 -15.17 -9.79
C ARG A 125 3.92 -14.01 -8.81
N LYS A 126 3.10 -14.14 -7.76
CA LYS A 126 3.04 -13.17 -6.68
C LYS A 126 3.46 -13.82 -5.37
N ILE A 127 4.29 -13.11 -4.61
CA ILE A 127 4.68 -13.56 -3.27
C ILE A 127 3.41 -13.62 -2.39
N PRO A 128 3.26 -14.65 -1.56
CA PRO A 128 2.18 -14.70 -0.58
C PRO A 128 2.18 -13.45 0.30
N HIS A 129 0.99 -12.97 0.65
CA HIS A 129 0.83 -11.76 1.44
C HIS A 129 -0.44 -11.84 2.28
N PHE A 130 -0.49 -11.02 3.32
CA PHE A 130 -1.71 -10.80 4.08
C PHE A 130 -2.57 -9.73 3.42
N ILE A 131 -3.88 -9.92 3.44
CA ILE A 131 -4.86 -8.86 3.25
C ILE A 131 -5.26 -8.36 4.64
N LEU A 132 -4.96 -7.10 4.93
CA LEU A 132 -5.12 -6.49 6.24
C LEU A 132 -6.45 -5.77 6.42
N ASN A 133 -7.07 -5.28 5.34
CA ASN A 133 -8.32 -4.53 5.47
C ASN A 133 -9.49 -5.43 5.85
N LEU A 134 -10.11 -5.15 7.00
CA LEU A 134 -11.18 -5.97 7.58
C LEU A 134 -12.57 -5.42 7.27
N GLU A 135 -12.73 -4.09 7.30
CA GLU A 135 -14.05 -3.44 7.26
C GLU A 135 -14.28 -2.76 5.92
N VAL A 136 -13.28 -2.05 5.40
CA VAL A 136 -13.41 -1.26 4.18
C VAL A 136 -12.95 -2.04 2.95
N LYS A 137 -13.82 -2.15 1.94
CA LYS A 137 -13.56 -2.89 0.68
C LYS A 137 -13.56 -2.03 -0.58
N ARG A 138 -14.04 -0.78 -0.48
CA ARG A 138 -14.22 0.14 -1.61
C ARG A 138 -13.96 1.57 -1.14
N TYR A 139 -13.40 2.36 -2.05
CA TYR A 139 -13.31 3.81 -1.90
C TYR A 139 -14.70 4.45 -2.03
N HIS A 140 -14.90 5.57 -1.34
CA HIS A 140 -16.08 6.41 -1.51
C HIS A 140 -16.06 7.11 -2.88
N GLN A 141 -17.04 6.77 -3.71
CA GLN A 141 -17.09 7.26 -5.09
C GLN A 141 -17.21 8.79 -5.18
N ALA A 142 -17.97 9.41 -4.28
CA ALA A 142 -18.11 10.88 -4.25
C ALA A 142 -16.76 11.57 -4.05
N ILE A 143 -15.90 11.01 -3.19
CA ILE A 143 -14.56 11.52 -2.93
C ILE A 143 -13.65 11.30 -4.15
N LEU A 144 -13.71 10.12 -4.78
CA LEU A 144 -12.95 9.88 -6.02
C LEU A 144 -13.36 10.80 -7.17
N ASN A 145 -14.64 11.10 -7.32
CA ASN A 145 -15.13 12.03 -8.34
C ASN A 145 -14.55 13.43 -8.14
N HIS A 146 -14.45 13.89 -6.88
CA HIS A 146 -13.83 15.17 -6.55
C HIS A 146 -12.39 15.28 -7.10
N TYR A 147 -11.59 14.21 -6.95
CA TYR A 147 -10.23 14.14 -7.48
C TYR A 147 -10.13 13.95 -9.00
N SER A 148 -11.24 13.58 -9.64
CA SER A 148 -11.32 13.38 -11.10
C SER A 148 -11.69 14.68 -11.83
N GLU A 149 -12.44 15.58 -11.18
CA GLU A 149 -13.02 16.78 -11.80
C GLU A 149 -12.18 18.06 -11.59
N THR A 150 -11.34 18.11 -10.56
CA THR A 150 -10.60 19.34 -10.20
C THR A 150 -9.10 19.24 -10.53
N MET A 151 -8.59 20.21 -11.31
CA MET A 151 -7.15 20.40 -11.57
C MET A 151 -6.44 21.25 -10.51
N GLN A 152 -7.17 21.81 -9.56
CA GLN A 152 -6.60 22.67 -8.53
C GLN A 152 -6.56 21.94 -7.20
N VAL A 153 -5.47 22.16 -6.46
CA VAL A 153 -5.24 21.70 -5.10
C VAL A 153 -6.39 22.19 -4.22
N VAL A 154 -7.45 21.40 -4.13
CA VAL A 154 -8.52 21.61 -3.15
C VAL A 154 -8.02 21.02 -1.85
N ASN A 155 -8.24 21.73 -0.74
CA ASN A 155 -8.12 21.18 0.62
C ASN A 155 -8.81 19.81 0.67
N GLY A 156 -8.03 18.75 0.50
CA GLY A 156 -8.50 17.52 -0.11
C GLY A 156 -9.53 16.83 0.76
N GLN A 157 -10.66 16.44 0.18
CA GLN A 157 -11.56 15.52 0.86
C GLN A 157 -10.85 14.18 1.04
N ILE A 158 -10.76 13.72 2.28
CA ILE A 158 -10.15 12.43 2.60
C ILE A 158 -11.26 11.41 2.82
N ASP A 159 -11.04 10.21 2.31
CA ASP A 159 -11.88 9.05 2.62
C ASP A 159 -11.55 8.54 4.03
N ILE A 160 -12.20 9.13 5.04
CA ILE A 160 -11.92 8.88 6.46
C ILE A 160 -11.92 7.38 6.79
N PRO A 161 -12.90 6.55 6.35
CA PRO A 161 -12.82 5.11 6.56
C PRO A 161 -11.55 4.45 6.02
N ILE A 162 -11.04 4.87 4.85
CA ILE A 162 -9.79 4.33 4.29
C ILE A 162 -8.60 4.78 5.14
N LEU A 163 -8.57 6.05 5.56
CA LEU A 163 -7.52 6.58 6.45
C LEU A 163 -7.47 5.76 7.75
N GLU A 164 -8.61 5.60 8.43
CA GLU A 164 -8.68 4.85 9.70
C GLU A 164 -8.33 3.37 9.51
N GLU A 165 -8.75 2.76 8.40
CA GLU A 165 -8.38 1.37 8.07
C GLU A 165 -6.86 1.24 7.86
N ILE A 166 -6.22 2.16 7.13
CA ILE A 166 -4.76 2.15 6.97
C ILE A 166 -4.08 2.37 8.32
N LYS A 167 -4.50 3.39 9.07
CA LYS A 167 -3.91 3.76 10.35
C LYS A 167 -3.94 2.61 11.35
N ARG A 168 -5.11 2.00 11.56
CA ARG A 168 -5.29 0.84 12.44
C ARG A 168 -4.36 -0.31 12.05
N ASN A 169 -4.24 -0.59 10.75
CA ASN A 169 -3.40 -1.67 10.27
C ASN A 169 -1.90 -1.37 10.40
N LEU A 170 -1.48 -0.11 10.23
CA LEU A 170 -0.11 0.31 10.51
C LEU A 170 0.22 0.18 12.00
N GLU A 171 -0.68 0.61 12.89
CA GLU A 171 -0.51 0.47 14.35
C GLU A 171 -0.40 -1.00 14.78
N LEU A 172 -1.16 -1.88 14.13
CA LEU A 172 -1.12 -3.32 14.39
C LEU A 172 0.15 -3.97 13.85
N PHE A 173 0.56 -3.62 12.63
CA PHE A 173 1.52 -4.41 11.86
C PHE A 173 2.95 -3.82 11.82
N ASN A 174 3.14 -2.52 12.01
CA ASN A 174 4.49 -1.95 12.15
C ASN A 174 5.28 -2.55 13.32
N PRO A 175 4.69 -2.79 14.51
CA PRO A 175 5.39 -3.51 15.59
C PRO A 175 5.81 -4.93 15.17
N ILE A 176 5.00 -5.62 14.36
CA ILE A 176 5.32 -6.95 13.83
C ILE A 176 6.50 -6.86 12.86
N PHE A 177 6.51 -5.89 11.95
CA PHE A 177 7.65 -5.65 11.07
C PHE A 177 8.93 -5.36 11.85
N LYS A 178 8.86 -4.55 12.91
CA LYS A 178 10.01 -4.28 13.79
C LYS A 178 10.55 -5.57 14.41
N LEU A 179 9.68 -6.43 14.95
CA LEU A 179 10.06 -7.73 15.53
C LEU A 179 10.75 -8.64 14.49
N ILE A 180 10.23 -8.68 13.26
CA ILE A 180 10.83 -9.44 12.17
C ILE A 180 12.22 -8.92 11.85
N VAL A 181 12.39 -7.60 11.66
CA VAL A 181 13.69 -6.99 11.38
C VAL A 181 14.69 -7.30 12.50
N GLU A 182 14.28 -7.21 13.76
CA GLU A 182 15.16 -7.52 14.91
C GLU A 182 15.57 -9.00 14.95
N ARG A 183 14.68 -9.92 14.57
CA ARG A 183 14.92 -11.35 14.64
C ARG A 183 15.75 -11.90 13.48
N PHE A 184 15.51 -11.38 12.27
CA PHE A 184 16.06 -11.91 11.03
C PHE A 184 17.21 -11.05 10.46
N ARG A 185 17.73 -10.07 11.22
CA ARG A 185 18.86 -9.19 10.86
C ARG A 185 20.23 -9.88 10.69
N LYS A 186 20.28 -11.21 10.57
CA LYS A 186 21.53 -11.97 10.56
C LYS A 186 22.29 -11.83 9.26
#